data_AF-A0A846D2Q1-F1
#
_entry.id   AF-A0A846D2Q1-F1
#
_cell.length_a   1.000
_cell.length_b   1.000
_cell.length_c   1.000
_cell.angle_alpha   90.00
_cell.angle_beta   90.00
_cell.angle_gamma   90.00
#
_symmetry.space_group_name_H-M   'P 1'
#
loop_
_entity.id
_entity.type
_entity.pdbx_description
1 polymer ?
#
loop_
_entity_poly.entity_id
_entity_poly.type
_entity_poly.pdbx_seq_one_letter_code
_entity_poly.pdbx_strand_id
1 'polypeptide(L)'
;QVIPGVCLVELVNDHNLPGGRSLFHIVSAPGAEPARDIAAVTVGAGVGIYEMRRTRATLEDVFLKLTTTEKPLPQPDPDLQESDEG
;
A
#
# COMPACT_ATOMS: atom_id res chain seq x y z
N GLN A 1 -13.16 -12.97 13.63
CA GLN A 1 -13.47 -11.85 14.56
C GLN A 1 -13.40 -10.54 13.78
N VAL A 2 -14.35 -9.63 13.95
CA VAL A 2 -14.28 -8.28 13.35
C VAL A 2 -13.62 -7.34 14.36
N ILE A 3 -12.68 -6.52 13.91
CA ILE A 3 -11.95 -5.55 14.74
C ILE A 3 -12.32 -4.14 14.27
N PRO A 4 -12.90 -3.29 15.13
CA PRO A 4 -13.23 -1.91 14.79
C PRO A 4 -12.01 -1.14 14.27
N GLY A 5 -12.21 -0.33 13.23
CA GLY A 5 -11.16 0.49 12.65
C GLY A 5 -10.19 -0.26 11.73
N VAL A 6 -10.31 -1.58 11.56
CA VAL A 6 -9.63 -2.33 10.50
C VAL A 6 -10.47 -2.25 9.23
N CYS A 7 -9.87 -1.81 8.13
CA CYS A 7 -10.51 -1.66 6.83
C CYS A 7 -10.18 -2.81 5.87
N LEU A 8 -8.94 -3.29 5.91
CA LEU A 8 -8.45 -4.33 5.01
C LEU A 8 -7.44 -5.22 5.72
N VAL A 9 -7.46 -6.51 5.40
CA VAL A 9 -6.47 -7.50 5.82
C VAL A 9 -6.08 -8.32 4.60
N GLU A 10 -4.79 -8.35 4.29
CA GLU A 10 -4.23 -9.09 3.16
C GLU A 10 -3.13 -10.02 3.64
N LEU A 11 -3.11 -11.25 3.14
CA LEU A 11 -1.97 -12.14 3.31
C LEU A 11 -0.88 -11.72 2.32
N VAL A 12 0.31 -11.43 2.83
CA VAL A 12 1.47 -11.11 2.00
C VAL A 12 2.21 -12.41 1.71
N ASN A 13 2.29 -12.74 0.42
CA ASN A 13 3.11 -13.84 -0.05
C ASN A 13 4.56 -13.36 -0.17
N ASP A 14 5.34 -13.55 0.88
CA ASP A 14 6.78 -13.29 0.85
C ASP A 14 7.54 -14.60 1.06
N HIS A 15 8.26 -15.01 0.01
CA HIS A 15 9.03 -16.25 -0.04
C HIS A 15 10.27 -16.25 0.85
N ASN A 16 10.65 -15.09 1.40
CA ASN A 16 11.77 -14.98 2.34
C ASN A 16 11.35 -15.22 3.79
N LEU A 17 10.04 -15.44 4.06
CA LEU A 17 9.62 -15.77 5.42
C LEU A 17 10.19 -17.12 5.86
N PRO A 18 10.76 -17.21 7.07
CA PRO A 18 11.06 -18.49 7.69
C PRO A 18 9.82 -19.38 7.75
N GLY A 19 10.02 -20.70 7.58
CA GLY A 19 8.92 -21.67 7.59
C GLY A 19 8.03 -21.58 8.82
N GLY A 20 6.72 -21.79 8.62
CA GLY A 20 5.71 -21.72 9.69
C GLY A 20 5.31 -20.31 10.10
N ARG A 21 5.68 -19.29 9.32
CA ARG A 21 5.28 -17.89 9.55
C ARG A 21 4.39 -17.39 8.42
N SER A 22 3.53 -16.44 8.76
CA SER A 22 2.69 -15.73 7.79
C SER A 22 2.79 -14.23 8.05
N LEU A 23 2.84 -13.45 6.98
CA LEU A 23 2.87 -12.00 7.04
C LEU A 23 1.51 -11.45 6.61
N PHE A 24 0.92 -10.59 7.42
CA PHE A 24 -0.32 -9.91 7.11
C PHE A 24 -0.10 -8.42 6.98
N HIS A 25 -0.65 -7.83 5.93
CA HIS A 25 -0.77 -6.40 5.78
C HIS A 25 -2.17 -5.97 6.20
N ILE A 26 -2.26 -5.05 7.17
CA ILE A 26 -3.52 -4.59 7.74
C ILE A 26 -3.60 -3.09 7.55
N VAL A 27 -4.68 -2.63 6.92
CA VAL A 27 -4.98 -1.21 6.74
C VAL A 27 -6.05 -0.80 7.75
N SER A 28 -5.79 0.26 8.50
CA SER A 28 -6.74 0.84 9.45
C SER A 28 -7.34 2.15 8.93
N ALA A 29 -8.52 2.50 9.44
CA ALA A 29 -9.11 3.80 9.22
C ALA A 29 -8.20 4.92 9.75
N PRO A 30 -8.22 6.11 9.15
CA PRO A 30 -7.44 7.26 9.63
C PRO A 30 -7.72 7.56 11.11
N GLY A 31 -6.66 7.69 11.92
CA GLY A 31 -6.77 7.97 13.35
C GLY A 31 -7.19 6.77 14.23
N ALA A 32 -7.51 5.62 13.65
CA ALA A 32 -7.75 4.39 14.41
C ALA A 32 -6.42 3.74 14.83
N GLU A 33 -6.37 3.21 16.05
CA GLU A 33 -5.20 2.50 16.59
C GLU A 33 -5.58 1.05 16.99
N PRO A 34 -5.94 0.17 16.03
CA PRO A 34 -6.48 -1.17 16.33
C PRO A 34 -5.41 -2.20 16.76
N ALA A 35 -4.14 -1.80 16.89
CA ALA A 35 -3.02 -2.70 17.13
C ALA A 35 -3.21 -3.57 18.39
N ARG A 36 -3.75 -2.99 19.47
CA ARG A 36 -4.04 -3.70 20.72
C ARG A 36 -5.07 -4.81 20.50
N ASP A 37 -6.13 -4.51 19.77
CA ASP A 37 -7.23 -5.44 19.56
C ASP A 37 -6.83 -6.54 18.57
N ILE A 38 -6.04 -6.20 17.54
CA ILE A 38 -5.39 -7.18 16.65
C ILE A 38 -4.55 -8.17 17.46
N ALA A 39 -3.72 -7.65 18.37
CA ALA A 39 -2.89 -8.50 19.21
C ALA A 39 -3.73 -9.41 20.12
N ALA A 40 -4.75 -8.85 20.78
CA ALA A 40 -5.63 -9.60 21.67
C ALA A 40 -6.37 -10.74 20.94
N VAL A 41 -6.90 -10.47 19.75
CA VAL A 41 -7.60 -11.48 18.93
C VAL A 41 -6.64 -12.56 18.44
N THR A 42 -5.45 -12.18 17.99
CA THR A 42 -4.45 -13.11 17.45
C THR A 42 -3.95 -14.06 18.54
N VAL A 43 -3.55 -13.51 19.69
CA VAL A 43 -3.11 -14.30 20.85
C VAL A 43 -4.26 -15.11 21.43
N GLY A 44 -5.47 -14.54 21.51
CA GLY A 44 -6.66 -15.25 21.97
C GLY A 44 -7.07 -16.42 21.09
N ALA A 45 -6.72 -16.39 19.79
CA ALA A 45 -6.89 -17.52 18.86
C ALA A 45 -5.77 -18.58 18.98
N GLY A 46 -4.83 -18.43 19.91
CA GLY A 46 -3.69 -19.33 20.10
C GLY A 46 -2.56 -19.13 19.09
N VAL A 47 -2.58 -18.04 18.31
CA VAL A 47 -1.54 -17.72 17.33
C VAL A 47 -0.50 -16.79 17.95
N GLY A 48 0.77 -17.14 17.84
CA GLY A 48 1.87 -16.30 18.31
C GLY A 48 2.12 -15.10 17.40
N ILE A 49 2.48 -13.96 17.99
CA ILE A 49 2.90 -12.75 17.27
C ILE A 49 4.41 -12.68 17.31
N TYR A 50 5.06 -12.78 16.15
CA TYR A 50 6.52 -12.62 16.05
C TYR A 50 6.92 -11.14 16.11
N GLU A 51 6.27 -10.31 15.29
CA GLU A 51 6.48 -8.86 15.28
C GLU A 51 5.23 -8.13 14.75
N MET A 52 5.11 -6.85 15.07
CA MET A 52 4.16 -5.93 14.45
C MET A 52 4.89 -4.63 14.12
N ARG A 53 4.82 -4.19 12.87
CA ARG A 53 5.44 -2.94 12.40
C ARG A 53 4.34 -2.00 11.88
N ARG A 54 4.35 -0.75 12.33
CA ARG A 54 3.49 0.30 11.78
C ARG A 54 4.13 0.80 10.49
N THR A 55 3.47 0.57 9.37
CA THR A 55 3.77 1.22 8.10
C THR A 55 2.92 2.47 7.98
N ARG A 56 3.55 3.64 7.82
CA ARG A 56 2.86 4.90 7.50
C ARG A 56 3.45 5.40 6.19
N ALA A 57 2.60 5.87 5.29
CA ALA A 57 3.08 6.61 4.12
C ALA A 57 3.87 7.82 4.60
N THR A 58 5.05 8.02 4.04
CA THR A 58 5.83 9.23 4.30
C THR A 58 5.20 10.41 3.56
N LEU A 59 5.49 11.65 3.98
CA LEU A 59 5.07 12.83 3.22
C LEU A 59 5.64 12.82 1.79
N GLU A 60 6.81 12.21 1.60
CA GLU A 60 7.42 12.00 0.30
C GLU A 60 6.61 11.02 -0.57
N ASP A 61 6.17 9.89 -0.02
CA ASP A 61 5.30 8.93 -0.74
C ASP A 61 3.99 9.59 -1.19
N VAL A 62 3.42 10.44 -0.34
CA VAL A 62 2.20 11.21 -0.65
C VAL A 62 2.48 12.26 -1.73
N PHE A 63 3.59 12.99 -1.62
CA PHE A 63 4.01 14.00 -2.59
C PHE A 63 4.26 13.40 -3.98
N LEU A 64 5.03 12.30 -4.06
CA LEU A 64 5.30 11.57 -5.30
C LEU A 64 4.00 11.13 -5.95
N LYS A 65 3.11 10.48 -5.20
CA LYS A 65 1.84 9.97 -5.72
C LYS A 65 0.92 11.07 -6.25
N LEU A 66 0.95 12.28 -5.68
CA LEU A 66 0.13 13.40 -6.12
C LEU A 66 0.73 14.14 -7.33
N THR A 67 2.07 14.23 -7.44
CA THR A 67 2.73 15.03 -8.48
C THR A 67 3.08 14.26 -9.75
N THR A 68 3.16 12.93 -9.71
CA THR A 68 3.43 12.07 -10.89
C THR A 68 2.18 11.74 -11.73
N THR A 69 1.11 12.53 -11.63
CA THR A 69 -0.01 12.45 -12.57
C THR A 69 0.42 13.07 -13.91
N GLU A 70 1.23 12.37 -14.68
CA GLU A 70 1.64 12.77 -16.02
C GLU A 70 0.43 12.67 -16.97
N LYS A 71 -0.03 13.81 -17.49
CA LYS A 71 -1.03 13.85 -18.55
C LYS A 71 -0.41 13.21 -19.81
N PRO A 72 -1.09 12.28 -20.50
CA PRO A 72 -0.63 11.80 -21.79
C PRO A 72 -0.38 13.00 -22.72
N LEU A 73 0.83 13.09 -23.27
CA LEU A 73 1.17 14.10 -24.25
C LEU A 73 0.22 13.97 -25.45
N PRO A 74 -0.35 15.09 -25.97
CA PRO A 74 -1.11 15.04 -27.23
C PRO A 74 -0.19 14.49 -28.32
N GLN A 75 -0.68 13.52 -29.09
CA GLN A 75 0.08 13.02 -30.24
C GLN A 75 0.28 14.15 -31.25
N PRO A 76 1.47 14.31 -31.84
CA PRO A 76 1.70 15.34 -32.84
C PRO A 76 0.81 15.10 -34.06
N ASP A 77 0.07 16.13 -34.49
CA ASP A 77 -0.71 16.11 -35.71
C ASP A 77 0.23 15.92 -36.91
N PRO A 78 0.00 14.92 -37.79
CA PRO A 78 0.90 14.57 -38.89
C PRO A 78 0.96 15.60 -40.03
N ASP A 79 0.21 16.71 -39.95
CA ASP A 79 0.02 17.65 -41.07
C ASP A 79 0.99 18.85 -41.08
N LEU A 80 1.93 18.95 -40.13
CA LEU A 80 2.99 19.96 -40.16
C LEU A 80 4.28 19.40 -40.78
N GLN A 81 4.24 19.10 -42.07
CA GLN A 81 5.44 18.93 -42.89
C GLN A 81 5.81 20.29 -43.48
N GLU A 82 6.83 20.92 -42.88
CA GLU A 82 7.50 22.12 -43.39
C GLU A 82 7.92 21.88 -44.85
N SER A 83 7.37 22.71 -45.75
CA SER A 83 7.83 22.84 -47.12
C SER A 83 8.94 23.90 -47.14
N ASP A 84 10.18 23.46 -47.19
CA ASP A 84 11.35 24.23 -47.63
C ASP A 84 12.26 23.18 -48.32
N GLU A 85 12.83 23.35 -49.50
CA GLU A 85 13.54 24.52 -50.02
C GLU A 85 13.41 24.60 -51.55
N GLY A 86 13.57 25.82 -52.09
CA GLY A 86 13.75 26.11 -53.51
C GLY A 86 15.21 26.20 -53.96
#